data_AF-A0A151QZB6-F1
#
_entry.id   AF-A0A151QZB6-F1
#
_cell.length_a   1.000
_cell.length_b   1.000
_cell.length_c   1.000
_cell.angle_alpha   90.00
_cell.angle_beta   90.00
_cell.angle_gamma   90.00
#
_symmetry.space_group_name_H-M   'P 1'
#
loop_
_entity.id
_entity.type
_entity.pdbx_description
1 polymer ?
#
loop_
_entity_poly.entity_id
_entity_poly.type
_entity_poly.pdbx_seq_one_letter_code
_entity_poly.pdbx_strand_id
1 'polypeptide(L)' 'RHYELFSMKENKTINEIFGRFQTILNGLKSLGTEFPKAQNNLKILNVLPKILEPKATITTKG' A
#
# COMPACT_ATOMS: atom_id res chain seq x y z
N ARG A 1 2.49 -21.21 11.65
CA ARG A 1 2.47 -19.73 11.51
C ARG A 1 1.89 -19.42 10.15
N HIS A 2 0.66 -18.88 10.09
CA HIS A 2 0.01 -18.46 8.84
C HIS A 2 0.40 -17.01 8.58
N TYR A 3 1.40 -16.79 7.71
CA TYR A 3 1.63 -15.46 7.17
C TYR A 3 0.71 -15.32 5.96
N GLU A 4 -0.40 -14.59 6.11
CA GLU A 4 -1.26 -14.23 4.97
C GLU A 4 -0.47 -13.30 4.03
N LEU A 5 -0.49 -13.59 2.73
CA LEU A 5 0.01 -12.67 1.72
C LEU A 5 -0.87 -11.41 1.76
N PHE A 6 -0.27 -10.25 2.04
CA PHE A 6 -0.98 -8.96 2.08
C PHE A 6 -1.37 -8.53 0.66
N SER A 7 -2.39 -9.17 0.11
CA SER A 7 -3.06 -8.74 -1.11
C SER A 7 -4.30 -7.93 -0.70
N MET A 8 -4.48 -6.76 -1.30
CA MET A 8 -5.70 -5.98 -1.05
C MET A 8 -6.92 -6.75 -1.55
N LYS A 9 -7.94 -6.88 -0.69
CA LYS A 9 -9.30 -7.23 -1.13
C LYS A 9 -9.93 -6.01 -1.79
N GLU A 10 -10.61 -6.19 -2.92
CA GLU A 10 -11.17 -5.13 -3.77
C GLU A 10 -12.12 -4.15 -3.04
N ASN A 11 -12.57 -4.49 -1.83
CA ASN A 11 -13.51 -3.71 -1.02
C ASN A 11 -12.89 -2.87 0.10
N LYS A 12 -11.56 -2.76 0.19
CA LYS A 12 -10.90 -1.94 1.23
C LYS A 12 -10.60 -0.53 0.74
N THR A 13 -10.69 0.45 1.62
CA THR A 13 -10.28 1.83 1.30
C THR A 13 -8.76 1.99 1.37
N ILE A 14 -8.22 3.00 0.67
CA ILE A 14 -6.79 3.33 0.72
C ILE A 14 -6.32 3.56 2.17
N ASN A 15 -7.13 4.23 2.99
CA ASN A 15 -6.83 4.52 4.39
C ASN A 15 -6.71 3.24 5.23
N GLU A 16 -7.57 2.25 5.02
CA GLU A 16 -7.49 0.97 5.73
C GLU A 16 -6.22 0.17 5.37
N ILE A 17 -5.81 0.21 4.11
CA ILE A 17 -4.56 -0.43 3.66
C ILE A 17 -3.36 0.28 4.28
N PHE A 18 -3.36 1.62 4.22
CA PHE A 18 -2.29 2.44 4.76
C PHE A 18 -2.14 2.21 6.27
N GLY A 19 -3.25 2.19 7.02
CA GLY A 19 -3.24 1.92 8.46
C GLY A 19 -2.70 0.52 8.80
N ARG A 20 -3.09 -0.52 8.04
CA ARG A 20 -2.52 -1.88 8.22
C ARG A 20 -1.03 -1.90 7.90
N PHE A 21 -0.61 -1.23 6.83
CA PHE A 21 0.79 -1.13 6.44
C PHE A 21 1.63 -0.43 7.51
N GLN A 22 1.13 0.68 8.08
CA GLN A 22 1.78 1.36 9.20
C GLN A 22 1.89 0.47 10.44
N THR A 23 0.86 -0.31 10.76
CA THR A 23 0.89 -1.26 11.88
C THR A 23 2.02 -2.27 11.73
N ILE A 24 2.21 -2.79 10.52
CA ILE A 24 3.31 -3.72 10.20
C ILE A 24 4.67 -3.02 10.32
N LEU A 25 4.81 -1.82 9.75
CA LEU A 25 6.06 -1.06 9.84
C LEU A 25 6.45 -0.75 11.28
N ASN A 26 5.48 -0.39 12.13
CA ASN A 26 5.71 -0.16 13.55
C ASN A 26 6.13 -1.46 14.27
N GLY A 27 5.52 -2.60 13.93
CA GLY A 27 5.94 -3.91 14.42
C GLY A 27 7.38 -4.25 14.02
N LEU A 28 7.74 -4.06 12.75
CA LEU A 28 9.10 -4.30 12.26
C LEU A 28 10.13 -3.37 12.92
N LYS A 29 9.78 -2.09 13.08
CA LYS A 29 10.60 -1.12 13.80
C LYS A 29 10.83 -1.55 15.26
N SER A 30 9.81 -2.07 15.94
CA SER A 30 9.94 -2.58 17.31
C SER A 30 10.88 -3.80 17.41
N LEU A 31 11.05 -4.54 16.32
CA LEU A 31 11.98 -5.66 16.20
C LEU A 31 13.38 -5.23 15.70
N GLY A 32 13.64 -3.92 15.62
CA GLY A 32 14.92 -3.37 15.13
C GLY A 32 15.11 -3.46 13.63
N THR A 33 14.05 -3.77 12.87
CA THR A 33 14.08 -3.81 11.40
C THR A 33 13.50 -2.53 10.83
N GLU A 34 14.34 -1.70 10.25
CA GLU A 34 13.94 -0.46 9.59
C GLU A 34 14.19 -0.54 8.09
N PHE A 35 13.21 -0.11 7.29
CA PHE A 35 13.32 -0.08 5.84
C PHE A 35 13.45 1.38 5.37
N PRO A 36 14.27 1.65 4.33
CA PRO A 36 14.29 2.93 3.67
C PRO A 36 12.90 3.37 3.21
N LYS A 37 12.59 4.66 3.36
CA LYS A 37 11.29 5.23 2.98
C LYS A 37 10.90 4.90 1.53
N ALA A 38 11.87 4.91 0.61
CA ALA A 38 11.66 4.55 -0.79
C ALA A 38 11.17 3.10 -0.96
N GLN A 39 11.72 2.15 -0.20
CA GLN A 39 11.29 0.76 -0.25
C GLN A 39 9.88 0.57 0.34
N ASN A 40 9.55 1.32 1.40
CA ASN A 40 8.20 1.30 1.97
C ASN A 40 7.17 1.85 0.97
N ASN A 41 7.50 2.94 0.27
CA ASN A 41 6.65 3.52 -0.76
C ASN A 41 6.40 2.55 -1.92
N LEU A 42 7.44 1.83 -2.38
CA LEU A 42 7.29 0.81 -3.43
C LEU A 42 6.44 -0.38 -2.96
N LYS A 43 6.65 -0.85 -1.73
CA LYS A 43 5.85 -1.94 -1.16
C LYS A 43 4.37 -1.55 -1.06
N ILE A 44 4.05 -0.33 -0.64
CA ILE A 44 2.65 0.09 -0.56
C ILE A 44 2.01 0.27 -1.94
N LEU A 45 2.74 0.78 -2.92
CA LEU A 45 2.26 0.88 -4.31
C LEU A 45 1.95 -0.50 -4.90
N ASN A 46 2.75 -1.53 -4.59
CA ASN A 46 2.54 -2.90 -5.10
C ASN A 46 1.34 -3.62 -4.48
N VAL A 47 0.91 -3.25 -3.27
CA VAL A 47 -0.26 -3.88 -2.60
C VAL A 47 -1.57 -3.18 -2.93
N LEU A 48 -1.52 -1.97 -3.51
CA LEU A 48 -2.70 -1.29 -4.01
C LEU A 48 -3.25 -2.07 -5.22
N PRO A 49 -4.58 -2.23 -5.33
CA PRO A 49 -5.20 -2.84 -6.49
C PRO A 49 -4.87 -1.98 -7.70
N LYS A 50 -4.62 -2.64 -8.83
CA LYS A 50 -4.46 -2.01 -10.13
C LYS A 50 -5.68 -1.17 -10.58
N ILE A 51 -6.78 -1.19 -9.81
CA ILE A 51 -8.00 -0.40 -10.02
C ILE A 51 -7.74 1.11 -9.85
N LEU A 52 -6.60 1.51 -9.29
CA LEU A 52 -6.07 2.85 -9.49
C LEU A 52 -5.52 2.99 -10.93
N GLU A 53 -6.30 2.60 -11.94
CA GLU A 53 -6.14 3.22 -13.24
C GLU A 53 -6.37 4.70 -12.98
N PRO A 54 -5.42 5.57 -13.34
CA PRO A 54 -5.71 6.99 -13.29
C PRO A 54 -6.99 7.16 -14.10
N LYS A 55 -8.04 7.72 -13.48
CA LYS A 55 -8.92 8.60 -14.23
C LYS A 55 -8.01 9.72 -14.71
N ALA A 56 -7.22 9.45 -15.75
CA ALA A 56 -6.68 10.48 -16.61
C ALA A 56 -7.95 11.13 -17.13
N THR A 57 -8.37 12.21 -16.48
CA THR A 57 -9.29 13.16 -17.07
C THR A 57 -8.67 13.46 -18.42
N ILE A 58 -9.23 12.88 -19.47
CA ILE A 58 -8.93 13.23 -20.84
C ILE A 58 -9.39 14.68 -20.91
N THR A 59 -8.50 15.62 -20.61
CA THR A 59 -8.75 17.02 -20.87
C THR A 59 -8.67 17.14 -22.38
N THR A 60 -9.80 16.88 -23.04
CA THR A 60 -10.03 17.28 -24.43
C THR A 60 -9.78 18.78 -24.49
N LYS A 61 -8.65 19.17 -25.08
CA LYS A 61 -8.40 20.56 -25.46
C LYS A 61 -9.40 20.91 -26.56
N GLY A 62 -10.30 21.83 -26.25
CA GLY A 62 -11.08 22.58 -27.25
C GLY A 62 -10.23 23.68 -27.88
#